data_AF-A0A832FZX4-F1
#
_entry.id   AF-A0A832FZX4-F1
#
_cell.length_a   1.000
_cell.length_b   1.000
_cell.length_c   1.000
_cell.angle_alpha   90.00
_cell.angle_beta   90.00
_cell.angle_gamma   90.00
#
_symmetry.space_group_name_H-M   'P 1'
#
loop_
_entity.id
_entity.type
_entity.pdbx_description
1 polymer ?
#
loop_
_entity_poly.entity_id
_entity_poly.type
_entity_poly.pdbx_seq_one_letter_code
_entity_poly.pdbx_strand_id
1 'polypeptide(L)' 'MPIDIVCGMEVPTTTKYKTIYKGKIYYFCSEDCLKSFEEDPEHYIKHGPEGHHHA' A
#
# COMPACT_ATOMS: atom_id res chain seq x y z
N MET A 1 7.28 -7.95 -8.48
CA MET A 1 5.99 -8.03 -7.77
C MET A 1 5.58 -6.61 -7.38
N PRO A 2 4.29 -6.26 -7.25
CA PRO A 2 3.88 -4.98 -6.66
C PRO A 2 4.60 -4.70 -5.34
N ILE A 3 4.95 -3.43 -5.09
CA ILE A 3 5.48 -2.99 -3.80
C ILE A 3 4.34 -2.29 -3.06
N ASP A 4 4.11 -2.68 -1.82
CA ASP A 4 3.23 -1.96 -0.91
C ASP A 4 3.82 -0.58 -0.62
N ILE A 5 3.11 0.48 -1.03
CA ILE A 5 3.59 1.87 -0.88
C ILE A 5 3.41 2.43 0.53
N VAL A 6 2.87 1.65 1.48
CA VAL A 6 2.81 1.99 2.90
C VAL A 6 4.03 1.44 3.62
N CYS A 7 4.31 0.14 3.48
CA CYS A 7 5.37 -0.53 4.25
C CYS A 7 6.63 -0.91 3.45
N GLY A 8 6.58 -0.84 2.11
CA GLY A 8 7.70 -1.16 1.22
C GLY A 8 7.90 -2.66 0.96
N MET A 9 6.98 -3.53 1.40
CA MET A 9 7.08 -4.96 1.17
C MET A 9 6.67 -5.35 -0.26
N GLU A 10 7.28 -6.41 -0.79
CA GLU A 10 6.82 -7.04 -2.03
C GLU A 10 5.54 -7.84 -1.78
N VAL A 11 4.54 -7.64 -2.64
CA VAL A 11 3.21 -8.22 -2.51
C VAL A 11 2.84 -8.97 -3.80
N PRO A 12 2.32 -10.21 -3.73
CA PRO A 12 1.84 -10.91 -4.91
C PRO A 12 0.56 -10.26 -5.46
N THR A 13 0.39 -10.24 -6.78
CA THR A 13 -0.82 -9.69 -7.43
C THR A 13 -2.11 -10.47 -7.11
N THR A 14 -1.98 -11.67 -6.53
CA THR A 14 -3.07 -12.50 -6.02
C THR A 14 -3.57 -12.07 -4.64
N THR A 15 -2.94 -11.09 -4.00
CA THR A 15 -3.41 -10.54 -2.72
C THR A 15 -4.88 -10.09 -2.82
N LYS A 16 -5.61 -10.31 -1.74
CA LYS A 16 -6.97 -9.77 -1.57
C LYS A 16 -6.95 -8.29 -1.15
N TYR A 17 -5.83 -7.80 -0.63
CA TYR A 17 -5.67 -6.42 -0.19
C TYR A 17 -5.19 -5.56 -1.36
N LYS A 18 -6.14 -4.98 -2.08
CA LYS A 18 -5.87 -4.11 -3.24
C LYS A 18 -7.01 -3.13 -3.42
N THR A 19 -6.70 -1.94 -3.92
CA THR A 19 -7.70 -0.91 -4.20
C THR A 19 -7.38 -0.21 -5.52
N ILE A 20 -8.38 0.48 -6.09
CA ILE A 20 -8.22 1.28 -7.31
C ILE A 20 -8.29 2.74 -6.92
N TYR A 21 -7.20 3.47 -7.16
CA TYR A 21 -7.13 4.90 -6.90
C TYR A 21 -6.61 5.65 -8.13
N LYS A 22 -7.35 6.68 -8.57
CA LYS A 22 -7.06 7.45 -9.81
C LYS A 22 -6.79 6.57 -11.04
N GLY A 23 -7.55 5.48 -11.19
CA GLY A 23 -7.43 4.54 -12.31
C GLY A 23 -6.23 3.59 -12.27
N LYS A 24 -5.46 3.58 -11.17
CA LYS A 24 -4.34 2.64 -10.94
C LYS A 24 -4.71 1.66 -9.84
N ILE A 25 -4.30 0.40 -10.00
CA ILE A 25 -4.45 -0.64 -8.98
C ILE A 25 -3.24 -0.57 -8.04
N TYR A 26 -3.50 -0.45 -6.75
CA TYR A 26 -2.49 -0.54 -5.68
C TYR A 26 -2.69 -1.83 -4.89
N TYR A 27 -1.59 -2.44 -4.46
CA TYR A 27 -1.56 -3.73 -3.78
C TYR A 27 -0.89 -3.58 -2.43
N PHE A 28 -1.44 -4.25 -1.41
CA PHE A 28 -1.01 -4.12 -0.02
C PHE A 28 -0.73 -5.48 0.62
N CYS A 29 0.19 -5.51 1.57
CA CYS A 29 0.61 -6.72 2.26
C CYS A 29 -0.42 -7.17 3.31
N SER A 30 -1.16 -6.23 3.88
CA SER A 30 -2.13 -6.45 4.95
C SER A 30 -3.37 -5.54 4.79
N GLU A 31 -4.40 -5.83 5.58
CA GLU A 31 -5.57 -4.97 5.69
C GLU A 31 -5.21 -3.60 6.29
N ASP A 32 -4.28 -3.56 7.26
CA ASP A 32 -3.84 -2.31 7.89
C ASP A 32 -3.18 -1.37 6.88
N CYS A 33 -2.30 -1.88 6.01
CA CYS A 33 -1.68 -1.07 4.95
C CYS A 33 -2.73 -0.57 3.94
N LEU A 34 -3.71 -1.40 3.59
CA LEU A 34 -4.82 -0.96 2.73
C LEU A 34 -5.61 0.18 3.41
N LYS A 35 -5.98 0.02 4.68
CA LYS A 35 -6.72 1.05 5.44
C LYS A 35 -5.93 2.35 5.55
N SER A 36 -4.66 2.29 5.93
CA SER A 36 -3.79 3.45 6.00
C SER A 36 -3.71 4.17 4.66
N PHE A 37 -3.58 3.43 3.56
CA PHE A 37 -3.62 4.02 2.23
C PHE A 37 -4.97 4.65 1.89
N GLU A 38 -6.09 4.04 2.28
CA GLU A 38 -7.43 4.59 2.03
C GLU A 38 -7.72 5.87 2.85
N GLU A 39 -7.09 6.02 4.02
CA GLU A 39 -7.20 7.22 4.85
C GLU A 39 -6.46 8.44 4.27
N ASP A 40 -5.24 8.23 3.73
CA ASP A 40 -4.47 9.32 3.09
C ASP A 40 -3.70 8.85 1.85
N PRO A 41 -4.41 8.56 0.74
CA PRO A 41 -3.79 7.99 -0.46
C PRO A 41 -2.82 8.96 -1.13
N GLU A 42 -3.06 10.27 -1.03
CA GLU A 42 -2.19 11.27 -1.66
C GLU A 42 -0.84 11.36 -0.96
N HIS A 43 -0.81 11.21 0.37
CA HIS A 43 0.43 11.16 1.14
C HIS A 43 1.31 9.98 0.74
N TYR A 44 0.78 8.75 0.73
CA TYR A 44 1.55 7.56 0.34
C TYR A 44 1.97 7.57 -1.14
N ILE A 45 1.15 8.14 -2.04
CA ILE A 45 1.54 8.31 -3.45
C ILE A 45 2.70 9.29 -3.60
N LYS A 46 2.76 10.32 -2.76
CA LYS A 46 3.76 11.38 -2.86
C LYS A 46 5.06 11.05 -2.14
N HIS A 47 4.97 10.47 -0.94
CA HIS A 47 6.11 10.25 -0.05
C HIS A 47 6.61 8.79 -0.11
N GLY A 48 5.80 7.86 -0.61
CA GLY A 48 6.14 6.45 -0.66
C GLY A 48 6.08 5.78 0.72
N PRO A 49 6.68 4.59 0.86
CA PRO A 49 6.61 3.84 2.10
C PRO A 49 7.32 4.58 3.23
N GLU A 50 6.54 5.04 4.20
CA GLU A 50 7.04 5.50 5.49
C GLU A 50 7.36 4.24 6.28
N GLY A 51 8.64 3.84 6.28
CA GLY A 51 9.10 2.64 6.97
C GLY A 51 8.72 2.64 8.44
N HIS A 52 7.55 2.09 8.76
CA HIS A 52 7.19 1.69 10.10
C HIS A 52 7.99 0.44 10.40
N HIS A 53 9.17 0.66 10.98
CA HIS A 53 9.91 -0.41 11.66
C HIS A 53 8.97 -0.94 12.74
N HIS A 54 8.31 -2.08 12.48
CA HIS A 54 7.70 -2.87 13.54
C HIS A 54 8.83 -3.22 14.50
N ALA A 55 8.90 -2.50 15.62
CA ALA A 55 9.76 -2.85 16.74
C ALA A 55 9.19 -4.06 17.48
#